data_AF-A0A519E696-F1
#
_entry.id   AF-A0A519E696-F1
#
_cell.length_a   1.000
_cell.length_b   1.000
_cell.length_c   1.000
_cell.angle_alpha   90.00
_cell.angle_beta   90.00
_cell.angle_gamma   90.00
#
_symmetry.space_group_name_H-M   'P 1'
#
loop_
_entity.id
_entity.type
_entity.pdbx_description
1 polymer ?
#
loop_
_entity_poly.entity_id
_entity_poly.type
_entity_poly.pdbx_seq_one_letter_code
_entity_poly.pdbx_strand_id
1 'polypeptide(L)'
;MTTTDATIETDLLPRLRRSTGPLHDDIEALLQLEAPMPLRRYGRILRGFHEFLQLWEPRVRQALPERLHPWFDARVRAPFAARDLTSLALPEDGTHETMHASALAAQQGLRLDSPAAAIGSLYVIEGSALGGQVLTPKLLAAHGLTPEHGTAYFHGFGARTGAMWREFRQLAQAEAGTGESERSAACDAAVATFRALIATFGPIDAPTVAASPPRSA
;
A
#
# COMPACT_ATOMS: atom_id res chain seq x y z
N MET A 1 32.55 -21.05 4.00
CA MET A 1 31.08 -20.96 3.89
C MET A 1 30.56 -19.60 4.39
N THR A 2 31.30 -18.50 4.15
CA THR A 2 31.12 -17.23 4.89
C THR A 2 30.90 -16.01 4.00
N THR A 3 31.26 -16.06 2.72
CA THR A 3 31.12 -14.92 1.80
C THR A 3 29.68 -14.75 1.31
N THR A 4 28.97 -15.84 1.04
CA THR A 4 27.59 -15.83 0.53
C THR A 4 26.59 -15.31 1.58
N ASP A 5 26.78 -15.66 2.85
CA ASP A 5 25.89 -15.25 3.94
C ASP A 5 26.01 -13.74 4.25
N ALA A 6 27.24 -13.21 4.25
CA ALA A 6 27.50 -11.77 4.41
C ALA A 6 26.97 -10.94 3.22
N THR A 7 27.00 -11.47 1.99
CA THR A 7 26.39 -10.81 0.82
C THR A 7 24.86 -10.83 0.84
N ILE A 8 24.25 -11.85 1.45
CA ILE A 8 22.78 -11.91 1.66
C ILE A 8 22.36 -10.88 2.74
N GLU A 9 23.18 -10.66 3.76
CA GLU A 9 22.94 -9.65 4.80
C GLU A 9 23.10 -8.21 4.31
N THR A 10 23.87 -7.99 3.24
CA THR A 10 24.01 -6.68 2.59
C THR A 10 22.97 -6.42 1.50
N ASP A 11 22.17 -7.41 1.11
CA ASP A 11 21.11 -7.23 0.12
C ASP A 11 19.94 -6.45 0.73
N LEU A 12 19.41 -5.46 0.01
CA LEU A 12 18.42 -4.53 0.56
C LEU A 12 17.07 -5.21 0.83
N LEU A 13 16.65 -6.11 -0.07
CA LEU A 13 15.31 -6.70 -0.01
C LEU A 13 15.09 -7.62 1.20
N PRO A 14 16.03 -8.52 1.57
CA PRO A 14 15.94 -9.27 2.82
C PRO A 14 15.85 -8.38 4.06
N ARG A 15 16.57 -7.25 4.08
CA ARG A 15 16.53 -6.28 5.19
C ARG A 15 15.16 -5.62 5.29
N LEU A 16 14.64 -5.10 4.18
CA LEU A 16 13.30 -4.50 4.10
C LEU A 16 12.22 -5.48 4.55
N ARG A 17 12.27 -6.73 4.08
CA ARG A 17 11.30 -7.77 4.49
C ARG A 17 11.35 -8.02 6.00
N ARG A 18 12.54 -8.11 6.58
CA ARG A 18 12.72 -8.38 8.01
C ARG A 18 12.26 -7.21 8.87
N SER A 19 12.59 -5.97 8.49
CA SER A 19 12.22 -4.78 9.25
C SER A 19 10.74 -4.46 9.20
N THR A 20 10.05 -4.87 8.13
CA THR A 20 8.63 -4.55 7.92
C THR A 20 7.66 -5.69 8.22
N GLY A 21 8.14 -6.92 8.44
CA GLY A 21 7.29 -8.10 8.65
C GLY A 21 6.17 -7.92 9.68
N PRO A 22 6.47 -7.51 10.93
CA PRO A 22 5.42 -7.31 11.95
C PRO A 22 4.36 -6.27 11.55
N LEU A 23 4.78 -5.19 10.88
CA LEU A 23 3.87 -4.12 10.45
C LEU A 23 3.04 -4.52 9.22
N HIS A 24 3.58 -5.42 8.39
CA HIS A 24 2.81 -6.06 7.33
C HIS A 24 1.68 -6.91 7.92
N ASP A 25 1.97 -7.71 8.95
CA ASP A 25 0.96 -8.51 9.63
C ASP A 25 -0.11 -7.61 10.30
N ASP A 26 0.31 -6.49 10.91
CA ASP A 26 -0.60 -5.51 11.52
C ASP A 26 -1.58 -4.91 10.49
N ILE A 27 -1.11 -4.49 9.32
CA ILE A 27 -2.00 -3.92 8.29
C ILE A 27 -2.89 -4.98 7.66
N GLU A 28 -2.43 -6.23 7.51
CA GLU A 28 -3.29 -7.34 7.07
C GLU A 28 -4.41 -7.62 8.07
N ALA A 29 -4.07 -7.64 9.36
CA ALA A 29 -5.03 -7.83 10.45
C ALA A 29 -6.04 -6.67 10.55
N LEU A 30 -5.62 -5.45 10.22
CA LEU A 30 -6.48 -4.27 10.19
C LEU A 30 -7.43 -4.27 8.98
N LEU A 31 -6.90 -4.56 7.78
CA LEU A 31 -7.66 -4.48 6.54
C LEU A 31 -8.52 -5.72 6.29
N GLN A 32 -8.12 -6.89 6.76
CA GLN A 32 -8.85 -8.16 6.64
C GLN A 32 -9.46 -8.37 5.25
N LEU A 33 -8.64 -8.26 4.19
CA LEU A 33 -9.11 -8.32 2.80
C LEU A 33 -9.75 -9.67 2.45
N GLU A 34 -9.45 -10.71 3.22
CA GLU A 34 -10.02 -12.06 3.10
C GLU A 34 -11.38 -12.22 3.79
N ALA A 35 -11.78 -11.34 4.69
CA ALA A 35 -13.10 -11.35 5.32
C ALA A 35 -14.23 -11.01 4.31
N PRO A 36 -15.51 -11.27 4.63
CA PRO A 36 -16.62 -10.72 3.87
C PRO A 36 -16.46 -9.21 3.69
N MET A 37 -16.69 -8.72 2.48
CA MET A 37 -16.39 -7.34 2.10
C MET A 37 -17.68 -6.60 1.70
N PRO A 38 -18.46 -6.05 2.64
CA PRO A 38 -19.57 -5.16 2.32
C PRO A 38 -19.09 -3.92 1.57
N LEU A 39 -19.93 -3.39 0.67
CA LEU A 39 -19.55 -2.28 -0.20
C LEU A 39 -19.10 -1.03 0.56
N ARG A 40 -19.76 -0.71 1.69
CA ARG A 40 -19.36 0.39 2.58
C ARG A 40 -17.95 0.22 3.14
N ARG A 41 -17.60 -0.99 3.60
CA ARG A 41 -16.27 -1.29 4.12
C ARG A 41 -15.22 -1.20 3.04
N TYR A 42 -15.51 -1.75 1.85
CA TYR A 42 -14.64 -1.63 0.69
C TYR A 42 -14.36 -0.16 0.34
N GLY A 43 -15.41 0.67 0.29
CA GLY A 43 -15.29 2.10 0.05
C GLY A 43 -14.38 2.81 1.04
N ARG A 44 -14.44 2.47 2.34
CA ARG A 44 -13.55 3.02 3.37
C ARG A 44 -12.09 2.58 3.19
N ILE A 45 -11.84 1.32 2.83
CA ILE A 45 -10.49 0.84 2.53
C ILE A 45 -9.90 1.60 1.34
N LEU A 46 -10.68 1.69 0.26
CA LEU A 46 -10.29 2.41 -0.94
C LEU A 46 -10.03 3.89 -0.65
N ARG A 47 -10.88 4.51 0.18
CA ARG A 47 -10.69 5.89 0.65
C ARG A 47 -9.36 6.03 1.39
N GLY A 48 -9.04 5.15 2.33
CA GLY A 48 -7.79 5.25 3.10
C GLY A 48 -6.55 5.17 2.23
N PHE A 49 -6.56 4.28 1.22
CA PHE A 49 -5.49 4.25 0.24
C PHE A 49 -5.45 5.53 -0.61
N HIS A 50 -6.59 6.05 -1.06
CA HIS A 50 -6.63 7.31 -1.80
C HIS A 50 -6.05 8.47 -0.98
N GLU A 51 -6.50 8.65 0.27
CA GLU A 51 -6.04 9.72 1.16
C GLU A 51 -4.54 9.63 1.45
N PHE A 52 -4.02 8.41 1.65
CA PHE A 52 -2.59 8.21 1.82
C PHE A 52 -1.81 8.55 0.54
N LEU A 53 -2.22 7.96 -0.60
CA LEU A 53 -1.45 8.04 -1.85
C LEU A 53 -1.42 9.44 -2.43
N GLN A 54 -2.53 10.19 -2.38
CA GLN A 54 -2.57 11.54 -2.95
C GLN A 54 -1.59 12.52 -2.26
N LEU A 55 -1.31 12.29 -0.98
CA LEU A 55 -0.34 13.07 -0.20
C LEU A 55 1.09 12.51 -0.35
N TRP A 56 1.21 11.18 -0.47
CA TRP A 56 2.48 10.46 -0.49
C TRP A 56 3.18 10.50 -1.85
N GLU A 57 2.45 10.29 -2.96
CA GLU A 57 3.02 10.18 -4.30
C GLU A 57 3.84 11.42 -4.71
N PRO A 58 3.37 12.67 -4.50
CA PRO A 58 4.16 13.85 -4.83
C PRO A 58 5.47 13.94 -4.04
N ARG A 59 5.47 13.50 -2.78
CA ARG A 59 6.65 13.53 -1.91
C ARG A 59 7.69 12.50 -2.33
N VAL A 60 7.25 11.30 -2.71
CA VAL A 60 8.14 10.27 -3.28
C VAL A 60 8.75 10.77 -4.57
N ARG A 61 7.93 11.33 -5.46
CA ARG A 61 8.41 11.88 -6.73
C ARG A 61 9.48 12.95 -6.51
N GLN A 62 9.28 13.85 -5.54
CA GLN A 62 10.26 14.89 -5.19
C GLN A 62 11.57 14.31 -4.62
N ALA A 63 11.50 13.23 -3.84
CA ALA A 63 12.67 12.60 -3.24
C ALA A 63 13.47 11.71 -4.22
N LEU A 64 12.84 11.26 -5.31
CA LEU A 64 13.49 10.49 -6.37
C LEU A 64 14.32 11.40 -7.29
N PRO A 65 15.48 10.92 -7.79
CA PRO A 65 16.21 11.59 -8.85
C PRO A 65 15.34 11.80 -10.10
N GLU A 66 15.49 12.95 -10.76
CA GLU A 66 14.64 13.33 -11.91
C GLU A 66 14.59 12.28 -13.02
N ARG A 67 15.71 11.59 -13.26
CA ARG A 67 15.79 10.50 -14.25
C ARG A 67 14.82 9.33 -13.97
N LEU A 68 14.35 9.16 -12.74
CA LEU A 68 13.38 8.12 -12.36
C LEU A 68 11.94 8.62 -12.40
N HIS A 69 11.69 9.90 -12.63
CA HIS A 69 10.33 10.43 -12.67
C HIS A 69 9.45 9.73 -13.70
N PRO A 70 9.87 9.50 -14.96
CA PRO A 70 9.02 8.76 -15.92
C PRO A 70 8.71 7.33 -15.49
N TRP A 71 9.67 6.67 -14.80
CA TRP A 71 9.47 5.32 -14.27
C TRP A 71 8.45 5.32 -13.12
N PHE A 72 8.49 6.33 -12.25
CA PHE A 72 7.55 6.48 -11.14
C PHE A 72 6.16 6.93 -11.60
N ASP A 73 6.09 7.87 -12.53
CA ASP A 73 4.84 8.41 -13.07
C ASP A 73 4.02 7.30 -13.77
N ALA A 74 4.67 6.27 -14.31
CA ALA A 74 4.00 5.07 -14.86
C ALA A 74 3.43 4.10 -13.79
N ARG A 75 3.64 4.38 -12.50
CA ARG A 75 3.32 3.51 -11.35
C ARG A 75 2.41 4.14 -10.31
N VAL A 76 2.00 5.40 -10.51
CA VAL A 76 1.08 6.09 -9.61
C VAL A 76 -0.26 5.35 -9.55
N ARG A 77 -0.83 5.26 -8.35
CA ARG A 77 -2.03 4.49 -8.04
C ARG A 77 -3.16 5.37 -7.48
N ALA A 78 -2.86 6.58 -6.99
CA ALA A 78 -3.89 7.51 -6.51
C ALA A 78 -5.02 7.76 -7.54
N PRO A 79 -4.74 7.90 -8.86
CA PRO A 79 -5.80 8.07 -9.86
C PRO A 79 -6.74 6.88 -9.99
N PHE A 80 -6.25 5.64 -9.77
CA PHE A 80 -7.11 4.45 -9.79
C PHE A 80 -8.07 4.45 -8.61
N ALA A 81 -7.57 4.78 -7.40
CA ALA A 81 -8.42 4.86 -6.21
C ALA A 81 -9.48 5.96 -6.34
N ALA A 82 -9.10 7.13 -6.87
CA ALA A 82 -10.04 8.23 -7.14
C ALA A 82 -11.14 7.79 -8.13
N ARG A 83 -10.77 7.15 -9.25
CA ARG A 83 -11.73 6.64 -10.24
C ARG A 83 -12.72 5.64 -9.64
N ASP A 84 -12.22 4.72 -8.82
CA ASP A 84 -13.06 3.73 -8.17
C ASP A 84 -14.03 4.39 -7.17
N LEU A 85 -13.56 5.34 -6.36
CA LEU A 85 -14.41 6.09 -5.42
C LEU A 85 -15.54 6.83 -6.15
N THR A 86 -15.24 7.47 -7.28
CA THR A 86 -16.26 8.09 -8.13
C THR A 86 -17.24 7.07 -8.69
N SER A 87 -16.75 5.92 -9.15
CA SER A 87 -17.60 4.87 -9.75
C SER A 87 -18.55 4.25 -8.73
N LEU A 88 -18.11 4.08 -7.49
CA LEU A 88 -18.91 3.48 -6.41
C LEU A 88 -20.00 4.44 -5.88
N ALA A 89 -19.79 5.75 -6.03
CA ALA A 89 -20.73 6.80 -5.62
C ALA A 89 -21.36 6.60 -4.22
N LEU A 90 -20.55 6.13 -3.27
CA LEU A 90 -21.03 5.80 -1.92
C LEU A 90 -21.39 7.07 -1.15
N PRO A 91 -22.48 7.06 -0.36
CA PRO A 91 -22.83 8.17 0.51
C PRO A 91 -21.71 8.47 1.49
N GLU A 92 -21.40 9.76 1.67
CA GLU A 92 -20.49 10.20 2.71
C GLU A 92 -21.06 9.89 4.10
N ASP A 93 -20.25 9.29 4.97
CA ASP A 93 -20.65 8.89 6.32
C ASP A 93 -19.79 9.57 7.40
N GLY A 94 -19.19 10.73 7.09
CA GLY A 94 -18.30 11.49 7.99
C GLY A 94 -16.91 10.89 8.19
N THR A 95 -16.72 9.59 7.85
CA THR A 95 -15.41 8.91 7.96
C THR A 95 -14.35 9.56 7.07
N HIS A 96 -14.77 10.18 5.96
CA HIS A 96 -13.88 10.85 5.01
C HIS A 96 -13.01 11.92 5.68
N GLU A 97 -13.60 12.86 6.42
CA GLU A 97 -12.86 13.95 7.05
C GLU A 97 -11.88 13.44 8.10
N THR A 98 -12.32 12.45 8.90
CA THR A 98 -11.47 11.84 9.95
C THR A 98 -10.30 11.08 9.33
N MET A 99 -10.54 10.36 8.24
CA MET A 99 -9.50 9.61 7.52
C MET A 99 -8.51 10.54 6.81
N HIS A 100 -8.99 11.62 6.20
CA HIS A 100 -8.14 12.65 5.61
C HIS A 100 -7.23 13.31 6.66
N ALA A 101 -7.80 13.71 7.81
CA ALA A 101 -7.04 14.27 8.92
C ALA A 101 -5.99 13.27 9.47
N SER A 102 -6.37 11.99 9.57
CA SER A 102 -5.46 10.91 9.99
C SER A 102 -4.31 10.73 8.99
N ALA A 103 -4.60 10.74 7.69
CA ALA A 103 -3.59 10.66 6.65
C ALA A 103 -2.62 11.85 6.70
N LEU A 104 -3.13 13.09 6.84
CA LEU A 104 -2.30 14.29 6.99
C LEU A 104 -1.37 14.21 8.21
N ALA A 105 -1.88 13.76 9.36
CA ALA A 105 -1.08 13.57 10.56
C ALA A 105 -0.02 12.47 10.36
N ALA A 106 -0.40 11.37 9.74
CA ALA A 106 0.50 10.24 9.45
C ALA A 106 1.67 10.64 8.54
N GLN A 107 1.46 11.58 7.61
CA GLN A 107 2.53 12.10 6.76
C GLN A 107 3.67 12.78 7.53
N GLN A 108 3.42 13.31 8.73
CA GLN A 108 4.44 13.99 9.54
C GLN A 108 5.53 13.03 10.05
N GLY A 109 5.17 11.76 10.29
CA GLY A 109 6.12 10.73 10.72
C GLY A 109 6.93 10.12 9.58
N LEU A 110 6.59 10.45 8.33
CA LEU A 110 7.23 9.88 7.15
C LEU A 110 8.31 10.81 6.60
N ARG A 111 9.58 10.37 6.71
CA ARG A 111 10.73 11.07 6.14
C ARG A 111 11.05 10.52 4.75
N LEU A 112 10.90 11.37 3.73
CA LEU A 112 11.25 11.11 2.34
C LEU A 112 12.22 12.19 1.87
N ASP A 113 13.41 12.20 2.46
CA ASP A 113 14.44 13.23 2.27
C ASP A 113 15.64 12.76 1.45
N SER A 114 15.60 11.51 0.98
CA SER A 114 16.65 10.92 0.15
C SER A 114 16.08 9.90 -0.84
N PRO A 115 16.80 9.60 -1.94
CA PRO A 115 16.43 8.53 -2.86
C PRO A 115 16.27 7.17 -2.16
N ALA A 116 17.16 6.84 -1.21
CA ALA A 116 17.09 5.57 -0.48
C ALA A 116 15.83 5.47 0.38
N ALA A 117 15.47 6.54 1.10
CA ALA A 117 14.21 6.62 1.85
C ALA A 117 12.98 6.47 0.92
N ALA A 118 12.99 7.14 -0.24
CA ALA A 118 11.92 7.02 -1.23
C ALA A 118 11.76 5.57 -1.74
N ILE A 119 12.87 4.89 -2.02
CA ILE A 119 12.88 3.48 -2.46
C ILE A 119 12.36 2.54 -1.37
N GLY A 120 12.80 2.75 -0.13
CA GLY A 120 12.29 2.02 1.02
C GLY A 120 10.78 2.18 1.19
N SER A 121 10.26 3.40 1.05
CA SER A 121 8.83 3.64 1.07
C SER A 121 8.10 3.01 -0.13
N LEU A 122 8.70 3.04 -1.32
CA LEU A 122 8.14 2.41 -2.52
C LEU A 122 8.02 0.90 -2.35
N TYR A 123 8.94 0.25 -1.64
CA TYR A 123 8.87 -1.19 -1.37
C TYR A 123 7.55 -1.60 -0.74
N VAL A 124 7.02 -0.78 0.17
CA VAL A 124 5.73 -1.03 0.85
C VAL A 124 4.57 -1.00 -0.14
N ILE A 125 4.48 0.04 -0.98
CA ILE A 125 3.36 0.23 -1.92
C ILE A 125 3.47 -0.68 -3.15
N GLU A 126 4.68 -0.92 -3.66
CA GLU A 126 4.90 -1.86 -4.76
C GLU A 126 4.68 -3.32 -4.31
N GLY A 127 5.01 -3.65 -3.06
CA GLY A 127 4.79 -4.97 -2.48
C GLY A 127 3.33 -5.25 -2.12
N SER A 128 2.58 -4.24 -1.66
CA SER A 128 1.17 -4.38 -1.26
C SER A 128 0.22 -4.64 -2.44
N ALA A 129 0.65 -4.36 -3.67
CA ALA A 129 -0.11 -4.59 -4.89
C ALA A 129 -0.48 -6.07 -5.11
N LEU A 130 0.15 -7.02 -4.40
CA LEU A 130 -0.13 -8.45 -4.54
C LEU A 130 -1.41 -8.90 -3.82
N GLY A 131 -1.83 -8.22 -2.75
CA GLY A 131 -3.04 -8.57 -2.00
C GLY A 131 -4.35 -8.32 -2.78
N GLY A 132 -4.34 -7.39 -3.74
CA GLY A 132 -5.51 -7.04 -4.55
C GLY A 132 -6.00 -8.16 -5.47
N GLN A 133 -5.13 -9.11 -5.82
CA GLN A 133 -5.48 -10.27 -6.65
C GLN A 133 -6.44 -11.23 -5.95
N VAL A 134 -6.45 -11.25 -4.61
CA VAL A 134 -7.39 -12.07 -3.82
C VAL A 134 -8.72 -11.34 -3.63
N LEU A 135 -8.69 -10.01 -3.51
CA LEU A 135 -9.88 -9.21 -3.26
C LEU A 135 -10.77 -9.03 -4.50
N THR A 136 -10.17 -8.84 -5.68
CA THR A 136 -10.92 -8.52 -6.91
C THR A 136 -11.93 -9.59 -7.33
N PRO A 137 -11.63 -10.91 -7.31
CA PRO A 137 -12.64 -11.94 -7.63
C PRO A 137 -13.81 -11.95 -6.64
N LYS A 138 -13.55 -11.64 -5.37
CA LYS A 138 -14.59 -11.58 -4.33
C LYS A 138 -15.53 -10.40 -4.54
N LEU A 139 -14.99 -9.23 -4.90
CA LEU A 139 -15.77 -8.04 -5.21
C LEU A 139 -16.64 -8.23 -6.46
N LEU A 140 -16.12 -8.93 -7.46
CA LEU A 140 -16.90 -9.35 -8.63
C LEU A 140 -18.06 -10.26 -8.21
N ALA A 141 -17.79 -11.30 -7.42
CA ALA A 141 -18.81 -12.26 -7.01
C ALA A 141 -19.90 -11.65 -6.10
N ALA A 142 -19.52 -10.76 -5.18
CA ALA A 142 -20.43 -10.19 -4.18
C ALA A 142 -21.21 -8.96 -4.68
N HIS A 143 -20.59 -8.14 -5.55
CA HIS A 143 -21.12 -6.82 -5.92
C HIS A 143 -21.10 -6.55 -7.44
N GLY A 144 -20.59 -7.46 -8.26
CA GLY A 144 -20.49 -7.28 -9.71
C GLY A 144 -19.45 -6.25 -10.15
N LEU A 145 -18.50 -5.87 -9.28
CA LEU A 145 -17.50 -4.85 -9.59
C LEU A 145 -16.39 -5.40 -10.50
N THR A 146 -15.89 -4.56 -11.40
CA THR A 146 -14.83 -4.89 -12.38
C THR A 146 -13.72 -3.85 -12.35
N PRO A 147 -12.57 -4.06 -13.01
CA PRO A 147 -11.50 -3.06 -13.07
C PRO A 147 -11.96 -1.73 -13.68
N GLU A 148 -12.90 -1.78 -14.62
CA GLU A 148 -13.53 -0.62 -15.26
C GLU A 148 -14.55 0.07 -14.34
N HIS A 149 -15.09 -0.67 -13.38
CA HIS A 149 -16.14 -0.20 -12.48
C HIS A 149 -15.88 -0.62 -11.03
N GLY A 150 -15.06 0.19 -10.33
CA GLY A 150 -14.93 0.14 -8.89
C GLY A 150 -13.83 -0.77 -8.34
N THR A 151 -12.98 -1.39 -9.16
CA THR A 151 -11.81 -2.17 -8.67
C THR A 151 -10.48 -1.90 -9.38
N ALA A 152 -10.36 -0.78 -10.12
CA ALA A 152 -9.13 -0.34 -10.76
C ALA A 152 -7.90 -0.39 -9.83
N TYR A 153 -8.04 0.09 -8.59
CA TYR A 153 -6.95 0.21 -7.63
C TYR A 153 -6.38 -1.16 -7.24
N PHE A 154 -7.25 -2.09 -6.83
CA PHE A 154 -6.82 -3.43 -6.42
C PHE A 154 -6.52 -4.35 -7.60
N HIS A 155 -7.08 -4.07 -8.78
CA HIS A 155 -6.65 -4.71 -10.03
C HIS A 155 -5.21 -4.28 -10.39
N GLY A 156 -4.86 -3.03 -10.07
CA GLY A 156 -3.53 -2.47 -10.30
C GLY A 156 -3.19 -2.45 -11.80
N PHE A 157 -2.05 -3.05 -12.14
CA PHE A 157 -1.57 -3.15 -13.52
C PHE A 157 -1.91 -4.50 -14.18
N GLY A 158 -2.88 -5.23 -13.62
CA GLY A 158 -3.35 -6.52 -14.14
C GLY A 158 -2.20 -7.53 -14.29
N ALA A 159 -2.10 -8.14 -15.48
CA ALA A 159 -1.06 -9.12 -15.79
C ALA A 159 0.37 -8.58 -15.67
N ARG A 160 0.57 -7.24 -15.70
CA ARG A 160 1.89 -6.62 -15.54
C ARG A 160 2.33 -6.49 -14.10
N THR A 161 1.45 -6.61 -13.11
CA THR A 161 1.76 -6.39 -11.68
C THR A 161 2.99 -7.20 -11.23
N GLY A 162 3.04 -8.49 -11.58
CA GLY A 162 4.18 -9.34 -11.25
C GLY A 162 5.49 -8.92 -11.94
N ALA A 163 5.44 -8.48 -13.21
CA ALA A 163 6.61 -7.97 -13.91
C ALA A 163 7.10 -6.64 -13.32
N MET A 164 6.17 -5.74 -13.01
CA MET A 164 6.43 -4.45 -12.42
C MET A 164 7.05 -4.55 -11.02
N TRP A 165 6.67 -5.56 -10.23
CA TRP A 165 7.34 -5.88 -8.97
C TRP A 165 8.78 -6.35 -9.18
N ARG A 166 9.03 -7.22 -10.17
CA ARG A 166 10.40 -7.65 -10.50
C ARG A 166 11.29 -6.49 -10.93
N GLU A 167 10.76 -5.60 -11.77
CA GLU A 167 11.45 -4.38 -12.21
C GLU A 167 11.78 -3.46 -11.03
N PHE A 168 10.82 -3.26 -10.12
CA PHE A 168 11.06 -2.48 -8.91
C PHE A 168 12.19 -3.07 -8.05
N ARG A 169 12.20 -4.39 -7.84
CA ARG A 169 13.25 -5.04 -7.04
C ARG A 169 14.65 -4.81 -7.61
N GLN A 170 14.80 -4.86 -8.94
CA GLN A 170 16.05 -4.56 -9.61
C GLN A 170 16.45 -3.09 -9.45
N LEU A 171 15.48 -2.18 -9.62
CA LEU A 171 15.70 -0.75 -9.42
C LEU A 171 16.11 -0.43 -7.98
N ALA A 172 15.42 -0.99 -7.00
CA ALA A 172 15.70 -0.77 -5.58
C ALA A 172 17.14 -1.16 -5.23
N GLN A 173 17.62 -2.29 -5.77
CA GLN A 173 18.99 -2.73 -5.55
C GLN A 173 20.03 -1.83 -6.23
N ALA A 174 19.69 -1.23 -7.37
CA ALA A 174 20.60 -0.34 -8.11
C ALA A 174 20.63 1.09 -7.54
N GLU A 175 19.49 1.57 -7.02
CA GLU A 175 19.27 3.00 -6.76
C GLU A 175 19.29 3.37 -5.27
N ALA A 176 19.12 2.41 -4.36
CA ALA A 176 19.08 2.71 -2.92
C ALA A 176 20.46 2.99 -2.30
N GLY A 177 21.54 2.86 -3.08
CA GLY A 177 22.90 2.95 -2.59
C GLY A 177 23.39 1.67 -1.90
N THR A 178 24.71 1.58 -1.75
CA THR A 178 25.39 0.41 -1.17
C THR A 178 25.90 0.65 0.25
N GLY A 179 25.90 1.90 0.73
CA GLY A 179 26.33 2.25 2.06
C GLY A 179 25.31 1.87 3.14
N GLU A 180 25.80 1.70 4.38
CA GLU A 180 24.95 1.29 5.49
C GLU A 180 23.93 2.37 5.86
N SER A 181 24.32 3.65 5.77
CA SER A 181 23.44 4.78 6.06
C SER A 181 22.23 4.80 5.13
N GLU A 182 22.45 4.62 3.83
CA GLU A 182 21.39 4.62 2.82
C GLU A 182 20.47 3.41 2.98
N ARG A 183 21.03 2.22 3.22
CA ARG A 183 20.24 1.00 3.45
C ARG A 183 19.42 1.08 4.74
N SER A 184 19.95 1.69 5.80
CA SER A 184 19.19 1.99 7.01
C SER A 184 18.06 2.96 6.72
N ALA A 185 18.34 4.06 6.01
CA ALA A 185 17.33 5.06 5.64
C ALA A 185 16.19 4.44 4.82
N ALA A 186 16.48 3.51 3.91
CA ALA A 186 15.46 2.76 3.19
C ALA A 186 14.61 1.89 4.13
N CYS A 187 15.22 1.18 5.08
CA CYS A 187 14.49 0.36 6.06
C CYS A 187 13.61 1.21 6.98
N ASP A 188 14.14 2.33 7.48
CA ASP A 188 13.45 3.24 8.37
C ASP A 188 12.25 3.90 7.67
N ALA A 189 12.42 4.30 6.41
CA ALA A 189 11.34 4.84 5.60
C ALA A 189 10.26 3.79 5.33
N ALA A 190 10.63 2.53 5.02
CA ALA A 190 9.65 1.46 4.82
C ALA A 190 8.81 1.21 6.09
N VAL A 191 9.46 1.18 7.26
CA VAL A 191 8.79 1.07 8.57
C VAL A 191 7.86 2.26 8.81
N ALA A 192 8.32 3.48 8.56
CA ALA A 192 7.52 4.69 8.70
C ALA A 192 6.31 4.69 7.75
N THR A 193 6.45 4.17 6.53
CA THR A 193 5.37 4.07 5.55
C THR A 193 4.28 3.11 6.00
N PHE A 194 4.63 1.93 6.54
CA PHE A 194 3.63 1.04 7.14
C PHE A 194 2.93 1.69 8.33
N ARG A 195 3.67 2.31 9.25
CA ARG A 195 3.07 3.03 10.39
C ARG A 195 2.12 4.12 9.94
N ALA A 196 2.48 4.86 8.89
CA ALA A 196 1.64 5.90 8.34
C ALA A 196 0.37 5.33 7.70
N LEU A 197 0.46 4.21 6.96
CA LEU A 197 -0.70 3.51 6.44
C LEU A 197 -1.63 3.03 7.57
N ILE A 198 -1.08 2.35 8.58
CA ILE A 198 -1.83 1.86 9.75
C ILE A 198 -2.54 3.03 10.44
N ALA A 199 -1.85 4.15 10.65
CA ALA A 199 -2.45 5.35 11.24
C ALA A 199 -3.57 5.94 10.39
N THR A 200 -3.42 6.00 9.06
CA THR A 200 -4.49 6.42 8.14
C THR A 200 -5.74 5.55 8.29
N PHE A 201 -5.57 4.26 8.50
CA PHE A 201 -6.67 3.30 8.68
C PHE A 201 -7.18 3.21 10.12
N GLY A 202 -6.63 3.94 11.09
CA GLY A 202 -7.13 3.96 12.47
C GLY A 202 -8.65 4.15 12.62
N PRO A 203 -9.33 4.95 11.78
CA PRO A 203 -10.79 5.10 11.81
C PRO A 203 -11.61 3.95 11.18
N ILE A 204 -10.97 2.86 10.70
CA ILE A 204 -11.71 1.77 10.04
C ILE A 204 -12.35 0.83 11.06
N ASP A 205 -13.66 0.59 10.92
CA ASP A 205 -14.35 -0.43 11.71
C ASP A 205 -13.87 -1.84 11.33
N ALA A 206 -13.79 -2.72 12.33
CA ALA A 206 -13.68 -4.16 12.11
C ALA A 206 -14.88 -4.66 11.27
N PRO A 207 -14.70 -5.69 10.41
CA PRO A 207 -15.79 -6.24 9.64
C PRO A 207 -16.89 -6.73 10.58
N THR A 208 -18.11 -6.22 10.40
CA THR A 208 -19.29 -6.74 11.08
C THR A 208 -19.56 -8.14 10.55
N VAL A 209 -19.24 -9.18 11.34
CA VAL A 209 -19.79 -10.51 11.10
C VAL A 209 -21.29 -10.38 11.34
N ALA A 210 -22.10 -10.54 10.29
CA ALA A 210 -23.55 -10.63 10.48
C ALA A 210 -23.81 -11.78 11.46
N ALA A 211 -24.35 -11.46 12.64
CA ALA A 211 -24.77 -12.46 13.59
C ALA A 211 -25.73 -13.43 12.88
N SER A 212 -25.39 -14.72 12.88
CA SER A 212 -26.31 -15.74 12.39
C SER A 212 -27.61 -15.63 13.19
N PRO A 213 -28.80 -15.64 12.55
CA PRO A 213 -30.05 -15.66 13.30
C PRO A 213 -30.06 -16.93 14.18
N PRO A 214 -30.65 -16.86 15.40
CA PRO A 214 -30.74 -18.03 16.25
C PRO A 214 -31.47 -19.13 15.48
N ARG A 215 -30.88 -20.33 15.42
CA ARG A 215 -31.56 -21.51 14.90
C ARG A 215 -32.84 -21.69 15.71
N SER A 216 -33.99 -21.55 15.05
CA SER A 216 -35.28 -21.89 15.63
C SER A 216 -35.23 -23.34 16.11
N ALA A 217 -35.56 -23.53 17.38
CA ALA A 217 -35.76 -24.83 18.01
C ALA A 217 -37.03 -25.50 17.50
#